data_AF-A0AAJ2U5R7-F1
#
_entry.id   AF-A0AAJ2U5R7-F1
#
_cell.length_a   1.000
_cell.length_b   1.000
_cell.length_c   1.000
_cell.angle_alpha   90.00
_cell.angle_beta   90.00
_cell.angle_gamma   90.00
#
_symmetry.space_group_name_H-M   'P 1'
#
loop_
_entity.id
_entity.type
_entity.pdbx_description
1 polymer ?
#
loop_
_entity_poly.entity_id
_entity_poly.type
_entity_poly.pdbx_seq_one_letter_code
_entity_poly.pdbx_strand_id
1 'polypeptide(L)'
;MFLQPVVIDPLYNDFYPLKDKELETKILALADKAEIPAKHVFEVDMAEKTNAMNAYVTGIGSNARIVLWDTTLNRLTDEQILFIMA
;
A
#
# COMPACT_ATOMS: atom_id res chain seq x y z
N MET A 1 7.71 -27.66 -26.91
CA MET A 1 7.99 -27.72 -25.47
C MET A 1 9.40 -27.20 -25.24
N PHE A 2 9.51 -25.90 -24.96
CA PHE A 2 10.70 -25.25 -24.42
C PHE A 2 10.18 -24.32 -23.35
N LEU A 3 10.64 -24.54 -22.14
CA LEU A 3 10.18 -23.93 -20.90
C LEU A 3 10.20 -22.40 -21.07
N GLN A 4 9.01 -21.82 -21.25
CA GLN A 4 8.83 -20.40 -21.00
C GLN A 4 9.31 -20.17 -19.58
N PRO A 5 10.14 -19.15 -19.37
CA PRO A 5 10.88 -19.05 -18.14
C PRO A 5 9.86 -18.91 -17.02
N VAL A 6 10.20 -19.52 -15.88
CA VAL A 6 9.55 -19.36 -14.58
C VAL A 6 9.77 -17.90 -14.12
N VAL A 7 9.26 -16.96 -14.92
CA VAL A 7 9.27 -15.51 -14.75
C VAL A 7 7.79 -15.05 -14.72
N ILE A 8 6.93 -15.96 -14.30
CA ILE A 8 5.65 -15.65 -13.64
C ILE A 8 5.85 -15.95 -12.15
N ASP A 9 7.02 -15.65 -11.59
CA ASP A 9 7.27 -15.60 -10.15
C ASP A 9 7.24 -14.13 -9.72
N PRO A 10 6.50 -13.79 -8.66
CA PRO A 10 5.06 -13.88 -8.53
C PRO A 10 4.42 -12.53 -8.89
N LEU A 11 3.32 -12.57 -9.65
CA LEU A 11 2.40 -11.43 -9.83
C LEU A 11 1.56 -11.13 -8.56
N TYR A 12 1.96 -11.72 -7.43
CA TYR A 12 1.44 -11.46 -6.11
C TYR A 12 2.61 -10.88 -5.32
N ASN A 13 2.73 -9.56 -5.28
CA ASN A 13 3.35 -9.03 -4.08
C ASN A 13 2.36 -9.34 -2.95
N ASP A 14 2.84 -9.95 -1.88
CA ASP A 14 1.99 -10.24 -0.74
C ASP A 14 1.54 -8.92 -0.12
N PHE A 15 0.23 -8.69 -0.12
CA PHE A 15 -0.36 -7.58 0.60
C PHE A 15 -0.60 -8.04 2.01
N TYR A 16 0.00 -7.35 2.96
CA TYR A 16 -0.20 -7.61 4.37
C TYR A 16 -0.74 -6.37 5.08
N PRO A 17 -1.51 -6.53 6.17
CA PRO A 17 -2.00 -5.38 6.92
C PRO A 17 -0.82 -4.50 7.35
N LEU A 18 -0.98 -3.18 7.26
CA LEU A 18 0.04 -2.23 7.69
C LEU A 18 0.47 -2.55 9.14
N LYS A 19 1.76 -2.76 9.35
CA LYS A 19 2.33 -3.07 10.67
C LYS A 19 2.07 -1.94 11.67
N ASP A 20 2.22 -0.69 11.25
CA ASP A 20 1.97 0.48 12.09
C ASP A 20 0.46 0.76 12.21
N LYS A 21 -0.09 0.44 13.37
CA LYS A 21 -1.52 0.62 13.68
C LYS A 21 -1.90 2.06 13.99
N GLU A 22 -0.96 2.87 14.46
CA GLU A 22 -1.22 4.28 14.69
C GLU A 22 -1.33 5.01 13.35
N LEU A 23 -0.39 4.77 12.44
CA LEU A 23 -0.44 5.29 11.08
C LEU A 23 -1.66 4.79 10.31
N GLU A 24 -2.00 3.49 10.42
CA GLU A 24 -3.22 2.94 9.83
C GLU A 24 -4.46 3.73 10.27
N THR A 25 -4.59 4.01 11.56
CA THR A 25 -5.72 4.77 12.11
C THR A 25 -5.80 6.18 11.55
N LYS A 26 -4.65 6.88 11.46
CA LYS A 26 -4.58 8.24 10.90
C LYS A 26 -4.95 8.26 9.40
N ILE A 27 -4.47 7.29 8.62
CA ILE A 27 -4.79 7.16 7.20
C ILE A 27 -6.28 6.85 7.00
N LEU A 28 -6.87 5.95 7.80
CA LEU A 28 -8.30 5.65 7.73
C LEU A 28 -9.15 6.87 8.09
N ALA A 29 -8.71 7.72 9.02
CA ALA A 29 -9.40 8.98 9.32
C ALA A 29 -9.35 9.98 8.16
N LEU A 30 -8.28 9.99 7.35
CA LEU A 30 -8.24 10.77 6.10
C LEU A 30 -9.16 10.19 5.04
N ALA A 31 -9.15 8.86 4.88
CA ALA A 31 -9.99 8.16 3.92
C ALA A 31 -11.49 8.37 4.20
N ASP A 32 -11.89 8.34 5.48
CA ASP A 32 -13.27 8.60 5.92
C ASP A 32 -13.72 10.02 5.55
N LYS A 33 -12.86 11.03 5.76
CA LYS A 33 -13.12 12.42 5.33
C LYS A 33 -13.25 12.57 3.82
N ALA A 34 -12.56 11.72 3.05
CA ALA A 34 -12.62 11.68 1.60
C ALA A 34 -13.73 10.76 1.05
N GLU A 35 -14.60 10.23 1.93
CA GLU A 35 -15.67 9.28 1.58
C GLU A 35 -15.17 8.00 0.89
N ILE A 36 -13.91 7.61 1.16
CA ILE A 36 -13.32 6.36 0.68
C ILE A 36 -13.64 5.27 1.70
N PRO A 37 -14.48 4.27 1.36
CA PRO A 37 -14.94 3.24 2.31
C PRO A 37 -13.89 2.12 2.50
N ALA A 38 -12.64 2.49 2.76
CA ALA A 38 -11.55 1.58 3.08
C ALA A 38 -11.64 1.17 4.55
N LYS A 39 -11.45 -0.13 4.83
CA LYS A 39 -11.48 -0.68 6.20
C LYS A 39 -10.10 -0.98 6.77
N HIS A 40 -9.13 -1.16 5.87
CA HIS A 40 -7.77 -1.58 6.20
C HIS A 40 -6.79 -0.87 5.27
N VAL A 41 -5.62 -0.61 5.83
CA VAL A 41 -4.46 -0.16 5.06
C VAL A 41 -3.50 -1.33 4.92
N PHE A 42 -3.00 -1.54 3.72
CA PHE A 42 -2.08 -2.61 3.39
C PHE A 42 -0.72 -2.03 3.08
N GLU A 43 0.31 -2.82 3.34
CA GLU A 43 1.66 -2.54 2.88
C GLU A 43 2.17 -3.70 2.00
N VAL A 44 3.15 -3.39 1.17
CA VAL A 44 3.71 -4.30 0.17
C VAL A 44 5.23 -4.12 0.10
N ASP A 45 5.95 -5.25 0.10
CA ASP A 45 7.40 -5.29 -0.06
C ASP A 45 7.80 -5.02 -1.52
N MET A 46 8.42 -3.86 -1.74
CA MET A 46 8.88 -3.37 -3.03
C MET A 46 10.34 -2.96 -3.02
N ALA A 47 10.98 -2.84 -1.85
CA ALA A 47 12.39 -2.45 -1.74
C ALA A 47 13.35 -3.40 -2.47
N GLU A 48 13.00 -4.69 -2.60
CA GLU A 48 13.80 -5.65 -3.39
C GLU A 48 13.73 -5.40 -4.91
N LYS A 49 12.67 -4.74 -5.38
CA LYS A 49 12.37 -4.55 -6.80
C LYS A 49 12.64 -3.13 -7.29
N THR A 50 12.51 -2.14 -6.41
CA THR A 50 12.61 -0.73 -6.79
C THR A 50 12.95 0.16 -5.60
N ASN A 51 13.53 1.31 -5.91
CA ASN A 51 13.72 2.41 -4.98
C ASN A 51 12.65 3.49 -5.10
N ALA A 52 11.69 3.36 -6.03
CA ALA A 52 10.58 4.30 -6.13
C ALA A 52 9.69 4.21 -4.89
N MET A 53 9.10 5.34 -4.51
CA MET A 53 8.06 5.42 -3.47
C MET A 53 6.70 5.44 -4.15
N ASN A 54 5.73 4.75 -3.55
CA ASN A 54 4.36 4.75 -4.02
C ASN A 54 3.37 4.53 -2.87
N ALA A 55 2.18 5.06 -3.07
CA ALA A 55 0.99 4.81 -2.27
C ALA A 55 -0.21 5.00 -3.20
N TYR A 56 -1.20 4.12 -3.11
CA TYR A 56 -2.36 4.17 -3.99
C TYR A 56 -3.61 3.57 -3.36
N VAL A 57 -4.75 3.94 -3.92
CA VAL A 57 -6.05 3.35 -3.60
C VAL A 57 -6.50 2.49 -4.77
N THR A 58 -7.06 1.31 -4.48
CA THR A 58 -7.57 0.38 -5.51
C THR A 58 -8.86 -0.28 -5.05
N GLY A 59 -9.63 -0.82 -5.98
CA GLY A 59 -10.96 -1.40 -5.71
C GLY A 59 -12.10 -0.39 -5.85
N ILE A 60 -13.33 -0.88 -5.77
CA ILE A 60 -14.57 -0.10 -5.97
C ILE A 60 -15.51 -0.32 -4.79
N GLY A 61 -16.11 0.76 -4.29
CA GLY A 61 -17.07 0.73 -3.19
C GLY A 61 -16.45 0.11 -1.93
N SER A 62 -17.20 -0.74 -1.22
CA SER A 62 -16.79 -1.38 0.04
C SER A 62 -15.55 -2.29 -0.06
N ASN A 63 -15.06 -2.57 -1.26
CA ASN A 63 -13.82 -3.32 -1.51
C ASN A 63 -12.60 -2.40 -1.76
N ALA A 64 -12.73 -1.10 -1.56
CA ALA A 64 -11.61 -0.17 -1.64
C ALA A 64 -10.51 -0.53 -0.63
N ARG A 65 -9.27 -0.47 -1.09
CA ARG A 65 -8.06 -0.77 -0.32
C ARG A 65 -7.06 0.35 -0.51
N ILE A 66 -6.43 0.76 0.59
CA ILE A 66 -5.31 1.69 0.57
C ILE A 66 -4.03 0.85 0.69
N VAL A 67 -3.05 1.11 -0.17
CA VAL A 67 -1.80 0.35 -0.24
C VAL A 67 -0.62 1.31 -0.18
N LEU A 68 0.34 1.02 0.69
CA LEU A 68 1.63 1.71 0.75
C LEU A 68 2.76 0.73 0.41
N TRP A 69 3.82 1.24 -0.22
CA TRP A 69 5.05 0.46 -0.38
C TRP A 69 5.94 0.62 0.85
N ASP A 70 6.64 -0.45 1.23
CA ASP A 70 7.70 -0.43 2.24
C ASP A 70 8.74 0.67 1.96
N THR A 71 9.06 0.92 0.69
CA THR A 71 9.96 1.99 0.25
C THR A 71 9.49 3.39 0.61
N THR A 72 8.18 3.61 0.71
CA THR A 72 7.56 4.85 1.18
C THR A 72 7.61 4.92 2.70
N LEU A 73 7.17 3.85 3.37
CA LEU A 73 7.12 3.72 4.83
C LEU A 73 8.51 3.90 5.47
N ASN A 74 9.55 3.38 4.83
CA ASN A 74 10.92 3.44 5.35
C ASN A 74 11.61 4.79 5.13
N ARG A 75 11.07 5.67 4.28
CA ARG A 75 11.73 6.92 3.87
C ARG A 75 11.01 8.18 4.30
N LEU A 76 9.70 8.10 4.53
CA LEU A 76 8.87 9.21 4.93
C LEU A 76 8.47 9.07 6.40
N THR A 77 8.33 10.20 7.08
CA THR A 77 7.69 10.23 8.39
C THR A 77 6.18 10.08 8.26
N ASP A 78 5.50 9.68 9.34
CA ASP A 78 4.03 9.65 9.39
C ASP A 78 3.38 10.93 8.87
N GLU A 79 3.91 12.09 9.26
CA GLU A 79 3.38 13.40 8.83
C GLU A 79 3.50 13.58 7.31
N GLN A 80 4.63 13.17 6.72
CA GLN A 80 4.85 13.25 5.28
C GLN A 80 3.95 12.26 4.52
N ILE A 81 3.75 11.06 5.07
CA ILE A 81 2.84 10.06 4.51
C ILE A 81 1.41 10.60 4.53
N LEU A 82 0.96 11.14 5.66
CA LEU A 82 -0.37 11.71 5.77
C LEU A 82 -0.56 12.92 4.84
N PHE A 83 0.48 13.72 4.65
CA PHE A 83 0.45 14.86 3.73
C PHE A 83 0.23 14.44 2.27
N ILE A 84 0.84 13.35 1.80
CA ILE A 84 0.65 12.86 0.42
C ILE A 84 -0.65 12.06 0.23
N MET A 85 -1.28 11.63 1.33
CA MET A 85 -2.52 10.84 1.32
C MET A 85 -3.78 11.71 1.49
N ALA A 86 -3.64 12.95 1.95
CA ALA A 86 -4.74 13.91 2.14
C ALA A 86 -5.18 14.56 0.82
#